data_AF-A0A835QKU2-F1
#
_entry.id   AF-A0A835QKU2-F1
#
_cell.length_a   1.000
_cell.length_b   1.000
_cell.length_c   1.000
_cell.angle_alpha   90.00
_cell.angle_beta   90.00
_cell.angle_gamma   90.00
#
_symmetry.space_group_name_H-M   'P 1'
#
loop_
_entity.id
_entity.type
_entity.pdbx_description
1 polymer ?
#
loop_
_entity_poly.entity_id
_entity_poly.type
_entity_poly.pdbx_seq_one_letter_code
_entity_poly.pdbx_strand_id
1 'polypeptide(L)'
;MGAKGGQAVAMRISGDKAAFYGCRFLGFQDTLCDDKGRHLFKDCFIQGTVDFIFGNGRSIYLRCEINSVADGTTYITAQARTTIADKSGFAFVHCQVTGTGSAYLSRAWKKSSRVVFAYTYMGSLVNPRGWDDKGFPDRQRTVFYGEYKCMGPGAATNHRVHYVKLLTDEQGKDMASSSSKALKPCEADVGCKGGGDYIVFL
;
A
#
# COMPACT_ATOMS: atom_id res chain seq x y z
N MET A 1 22.61 5.93 13.56
CA MET A 1 22.53 6.01 12.09
C MET A 1 22.72 4.61 11.53
N GLY A 2 21.97 4.23 10.48
CA GLY A 2 22.07 2.92 9.83
C GLY A 2 23.35 2.75 9.00
N ALA A 3 23.69 1.51 8.66
CA ALA A 3 24.83 1.19 7.80
C ALA A 3 24.62 1.73 6.37
N LYS A 4 25.72 1.94 5.62
CA LYS A 4 25.64 2.32 4.20
C LYS A 4 24.87 1.23 3.43
N GLY A 5 23.76 1.62 2.81
CA GLY A 5 22.85 0.69 2.11
C GLY A 5 21.93 -0.12 3.03
N GLY A 6 21.85 0.21 4.32
CA GLY A 6 20.90 -0.37 5.27
C GLY A 6 19.62 0.44 5.43
N GLN A 7 18.73 -0.05 6.30
CA GLN A 7 17.45 0.59 6.61
C GLN A 7 17.62 2.02 7.15
N ALA A 8 16.81 2.95 6.65
CA ALA A 8 16.78 4.33 7.11
C ALA A 8 15.35 4.88 7.06
N VAL A 9 14.66 4.82 8.21
CA VAL A 9 13.28 5.28 8.33
C VAL A 9 13.21 6.81 8.36
N ALA A 10 12.46 7.38 7.42
CA ALA A 10 12.14 8.81 7.41
C ALA A 10 11.00 9.13 8.39
N MET A 11 9.99 8.26 8.49
CA MET A 11 8.86 8.43 9.40
C MET A 11 8.38 7.08 9.93
N ARG A 12 8.15 6.98 11.24
CA ARG A 12 7.42 5.89 11.88
C ARG A 12 6.12 6.39 12.50
N ILE A 13 5.03 5.66 12.26
CA ILE A 13 3.70 6.00 12.75
C ILE A 13 3.13 4.80 13.50
N SER A 14 2.99 4.95 14.81
CA SER A 14 2.48 3.91 15.71
C SER A 14 1.23 4.35 16.50
N GLY A 15 0.72 5.56 16.24
CA GLY A 15 -0.52 6.09 16.81
C GLY A 15 -1.74 5.54 16.09
N ASP A 16 -2.95 5.84 16.57
CA ASP A 16 -4.19 5.46 15.88
C ASP A 16 -4.93 6.72 15.40
N LYS A 17 -5.64 6.62 14.26
CA LYS A 17 -6.36 7.72 13.61
C LYS A 17 -5.47 8.91 13.19
N ALA A 18 -4.26 8.63 12.69
CA ALA A 18 -3.42 9.67 12.10
C ALA A 18 -3.80 9.93 10.63
N ALA A 19 -3.73 11.19 10.20
CA ALA A 19 -3.98 11.58 8.82
C ALA A 19 -2.91 12.54 8.31
N PHE A 20 -2.47 12.34 7.06
CA PHE A 20 -1.43 13.11 6.39
C PHE A 20 -1.96 13.60 5.05
N TYR A 21 -1.85 14.91 4.80
CA TYR A 21 -2.37 15.56 3.60
C TYR A 21 -1.25 16.34 2.91
N GLY A 22 -0.98 16.06 1.64
CA GLY A 22 0.03 16.81 0.88
C GLY A 22 1.47 16.65 1.37
N CYS A 23 1.77 15.60 2.16
CA CYS A 23 3.09 15.38 2.72
C CYS A 23 4.04 14.70 1.72
N ARG A 24 5.34 14.92 1.89
CA ARG A 24 6.40 14.22 1.14
C ARG A 24 7.22 13.36 2.10
N PHE A 25 7.26 12.05 1.86
CA PHE A 25 8.10 11.10 2.60
C PHE A 25 9.22 10.61 1.67
N LEU A 26 10.46 10.97 1.98
CA LEU A 26 11.61 10.77 1.10
C LEU A 26 12.64 9.87 1.79
N GLY A 27 13.04 8.80 1.12
CA GLY A 27 14.10 7.93 1.60
C GLY A 27 14.54 6.93 0.54
N PHE A 28 15.15 5.84 1.01
CA PHE A 28 15.55 4.69 0.20
C PHE A 28 14.92 3.44 0.79
N GLN A 29 15.69 2.60 1.48
CA GLN A 29 15.18 1.42 2.16
C GLN A 29 14.43 1.80 3.46
N ASP A 30 13.25 1.23 3.65
CA ASP A 30 12.40 1.40 4.84
C ASP A 30 11.93 2.85 5.09
N THR A 31 11.62 3.61 4.03
CA THR A 31 11.26 5.05 4.14
C THR A 31 10.12 5.34 5.11
N LEU A 32 8.96 4.68 4.96
CA LEU A 32 7.74 4.92 5.74
C LEU A 32 7.37 3.66 6.53
N CYS A 33 7.59 3.72 7.84
CA CYS A 33 7.17 2.70 8.79
C CYS A 33 5.73 2.97 9.27
N ASP A 34 4.77 2.50 8.50
CA ASP A 34 3.34 2.46 8.82
C ASP A 34 3.04 1.30 9.80
N ASP A 35 3.54 1.46 11.02
CA ASP A 35 3.76 0.39 12.00
C ASP A 35 2.48 -0.24 12.52
N LYS A 36 1.57 0.54 13.10
CA LYS A 36 0.30 0.08 13.66
C LYS A 36 -0.70 1.22 13.79
N GLY A 37 -2.00 0.91 13.75
CA GLY A 37 -3.09 1.88 13.89
C GLY A 37 -3.83 2.11 12.57
N ARG A 38 -4.82 3.01 12.59
CA ARG A 38 -5.58 3.41 11.40
C ARG A 38 -5.04 4.71 10.83
N HIS A 39 -4.63 4.70 9.57
CA HIS A 39 -4.02 5.86 8.94
C HIS A 39 -4.66 6.23 7.59
N LEU A 40 -4.65 7.54 7.30
CA LEU A 40 -4.99 8.10 6.00
C LEU A 40 -3.80 8.89 5.46
N PHE A 41 -3.37 8.57 4.25
CA PHE A 41 -2.43 9.38 3.48
C PHE A 41 -3.18 9.87 2.26
N LYS A 42 -3.29 11.19 2.07
CA LYS A 42 -4.07 11.77 0.99
C LYS A 42 -3.25 12.81 0.24
N ASP A 43 -3.22 12.70 -1.08
CA ASP A 43 -2.49 13.61 -1.95
C ASP A 43 -0.99 13.72 -1.57
N CYS A 44 -0.41 12.63 -1.02
CA CYS A 44 0.98 12.58 -0.56
C CYS A 44 1.92 12.06 -1.64
N PHE A 45 3.20 12.40 -1.53
CA PHE A 45 4.29 11.83 -2.33
C PHE A 45 5.16 10.94 -1.44
N ILE A 46 5.41 9.70 -1.85
CA ILE A 46 6.23 8.74 -1.12
C ILE A 46 7.27 8.16 -2.06
N GLN A 47 8.54 8.26 -1.68
CA GLN A 47 9.67 7.79 -2.48
C GLN A 47 10.57 6.83 -1.73
N GLY A 48 11.03 5.77 -2.39
CA GLY A 48 12.07 4.90 -1.84
C GLY A 48 12.54 3.79 -2.77
N THR A 49 13.20 2.78 -2.19
CA THR A 49 13.77 1.64 -2.93
C THR A 49 13.26 0.31 -2.39
N VAL A 50 13.77 -0.19 -1.27
CA VAL A 50 13.35 -1.51 -0.74
C VAL A 50 12.40 -1.30 0.42
N ASP A 51 11.24 -1.97 0.37
CA ASP A 51 10.24 -2.01 1.45
C ASP A 51 9.84 -0.63 1.95
N PHE A 52 9.78 0.35 1.04
CA PHE A 52 9.75 1.74 1.45
C PHE A 52 8.40 2.20 2.02
N ILE A 53 7.37 1.35 1.97
CA ILE A 53 6.16 1.43 2.79
C ILE A 53 5.95 0.09 3.51
N PHE A 54 6.16 0.04 4.82
CA PHE A 54 6.16 -1.23 5.56
C PHE A 54 5.53 -1.09 6.95
N GLY A 55 5.07 -2.22 7.51
CA GLY A 55 4.44 -2.27 8.84
C GLY A 55 3.11 -3.03 8.85
N ASN A 56 2.35 -2.90 9.93
CA ASN A 56 1.06 -3.57 10.16
C ASN A 56 -0.11 -2.58 10.33
N GLY A 57 0.00 -1.37 9.79
CA GLY A 57 -1.09 -0.39 9.77
C GLY A 57 -2.35 -0.91 9.04
N ARG A 58 -3.51 -0.36 9.40
CA ARG A 58 -4.76 -0.42 8.64
C ARG A 58 -4.86 0.92 7.92
N SER A 59 -4.42 1.00 6.67
CA SER A 59 -4.14 2.31 6.06
C SER A 59 -4.70 2.44 4.65
N ILE A 60 -5.19 3.66 4.35
CA ILE A 60 -5.56 4.06 3.00
C ILE A 60 -4.56 5.12 2.50
N TYR A 61 -4.00 4.86 1.33
CA TYR A 61 -3.23 5.79 0.52
C TYR A 61 -4.13 6.22 -0.63
N LEU A 62 -4.59 7.47 -0.61
CA LEU A 62 -5.57 8.01 -1.53
C LEU A 62 -4.95 9.10 -2.40
N ARG A 63 -4.94 8.90 -3.71
CA ARG A 63 -4.33 9.84 -4.68
C ARG A 63 -2.88 10.20 -4.35
N CYS A 64 -2.14 9.24 -3.82
CA CYS A 64 -0.73 9.41 -3.57
C CYS A 64 0.10 9.12 -4.83
N GLU A 65 1.23 9.78 -4.95
CA GLU A 65 2.28 9.42 -5.89
C GLU A 65 3.33 8.57 -5.17
N ILE A 66 3.58 7.39 -5.73
CA ILE A 66 4.46 6.36 -5.19
C ILE A 66 5.64 6.21 -6.17
N ASN A 67 6.78 6.79 -5.83
CA ASN A 67 7.93 6.93 -6.73
C ASN A 67 9.09 6.01 -6.31
N SER A 68 9.40 5.01 -7.14
CA SER A 68 10.61 4.19 -6.94
C SER A 68 11.84 4.91 -7.49
N VAL A 69 12.95 4.86 -6.76
CA VAL A 69 14.26 5.38 -7.21
C VAL A 69 15.35 4.31 -7.18
N ALA A 70 14.98 3.07 -7.47
CA ALA A 70 15.91 1.93 -7.47
C ALA A 70 16.57 1.72 -8.84
N ASP A 71 17.80 1.22 -8.83
CA ASP A 71 18.54 0.81 -10.04
C ASP A 71 18.31 -0.67 -10.41
N GLY A 72 17.47 -1.39 -9.65
CA GLY A 72 17.24 -2.83 -9.81
C GLY A 72 15.92 -3.27 -9.19
N THR A 73 15.89 -4.48 -8.65
CA THR A 73 14.69 -5.02 -7.98
C THR A 73 14.33 -4.19 -6.76
N THR A 74 13.05 -3.84 -6.64
CA THR A 74 12.49 -3.01 -5.58
C THR A 74 11.16 -3.61 -5.10
N TYR A 75 10.79 -3.27 -3.87
CA TYR A 75 9.53 -3.63 -3.26
C TYR A 75 8.87 -2.37 -2.74
N ILE A 76 7.69 -2.04 -3.27
CA ILE A 76 6.93 -0.87 -2.81
C ILE A 76 6.46 -1.09 -1.39
N THR A 77 5.89 -2.27 -1.12
CA THR A 77 5.33 -2.58 0.19
C THR A 77 5.88 -3.87 0.81
N ALA A 78 5.96 -3.86 2.13
CA ALA A 78 6.25 -5.03 2.95
C ALA A 78 5.28 -5.08 4.14
N GLN A 79 4.08 -5.63 3.92
CA GLN A 79 3.02 -5.61 4.94
C GLN A 79 3.17 -6.79 5.92
N ALA A 80 3.01 -6.49 7.22
CA ALA A 80 3.38 -7.34 8.34
C ALA A 80 2.22 -8.11 9.01
N ARG A 81 1.06 -8.23 8.36
CA ARG A 81 -0.09 -8.97 8.90
C ARG A 81 0.24 -10.44 9.10
N THR A 82 0.03 -10.93 10.33
CA THR A 82 0.40 -12.29 10.72
C THR A 82 -0.75 -13.28 10.57
N THR A 83 -2.00 -12.87 10.85
CA THR A 83 -3.19 -13.74 10.82
C THR A 83 -4.27 -13.20 9.89
N ILE A 84 -5.12 -14.07 9.34
CA ILE A 84 -6.23 -13.68 8.46
C ILE A 84 -7.30 -12.88 9.23
N ALA A 85 -7.46 -13.13 10.52
CA ALA A 85 -8.41 -12.43 11.39
C ALA A 85 -8.02 -10.96 11.67
N ASP A 86 -6.75 -10.60 11.50
CA ASP A 86 -6.28 -9.22 11.67
C ASP A 86 -6.86 -8.30 10.57
N LYS A 87 -7.37 -7.15 11.00
CA LYS A 87 -7.99 -6.13 10.15
C LYS A 87 -6.96 -5.17 9.52
N SER A 88 -5.67 -5.32 9.80
CA SER A 88 -4.59 -4.54 9.16
C SER A 88 -4.47 -4.80 7.66
N GLY A 89 -3.82 -3.88 6.96
CA GLY A 89 -3.67 -3.92 5.51
C GLY A 89 -3.38 -2.55 4.93
N PHE A 90 -2.85 -2.53 3.71
CA PHE A 90 -2.65 -1.30 2.95
C PHE A 90 -3.56 -1.28 1.72
N ALA A 91 -4.25 -0.16 1.52
CA ALA A 91 -5.08 0.09 0.35
C ALA A 91 -4.55 1.31 -0.40
N PHE A 92 -4.21 1.14 -1.67
CA PHE A 92 -3.81 2.22 -2.56
C PHE A 92 -4.93 2.48 -3.55
N VAL A 93 -5.52 3.67 -3.49
CA VAL A 93 -6.71 4.01 -4.29
C VAL A 93 -6.48 5.30 -5.06
N HIS A 94 -6.70 5.26 -6.37
CA HIS A 94 -6.44 6.40 -7.27
C HIS A 94 -4.98 6.91 -7.21
N CYS A 95 -4.04 6.06 -6.83
CA CYS A 95 -2.63 6.40 -6.75
C CYS A 95 -1.95 6.34 -8.13
N GLN A 96 -0.70 6.78 -8.16
CA GLN A 96 0.21 6.56 -9.30
C GLN A 96 1.48 5.88 -8.79
N VAL A 97 1.88 4.79 -9.45
CA VAL A 97 3.13 4.07 -9.19
C VAL A 97 4.06 4.32 -10.38
N THR A 98 5.13 5.07 -10.14
CA THR A 98 6.08 5.55 -11.15
C THR A 98 7.52 5.37 -10.67
N GLY A 99 8.49 5.79 -11.49
CA GLY A 99 9.91 5.81 -11.13
C GLY A 99 10.74 4.78 -11.87
N THR A 100 11.83 4.31 -11.24
CA THR A 100 12.84 3.44 -11.85
C THR A 100 12.92 2.06 -11.18
N GLY A 101 13.63 1.14 -11.83
CA GLY A 101 13.88 -0.22 -11.35
C GLY A 101 12.84 -1.23 -11.80
N SER A 102 12.88 -2.42 -11.18
CA SER A 102 11.88 -3.49 -11.38
C SER A 102 11.09 -3.70 -10.10
N ALA A 103 9.92 -3.09 -10.02
CA ALA A 103 9.14 -2.95 -8.81
C ALA A 103 8.13 -4.09 -8.64
N TYR A 104 8.22 -4.78 -7.51
CA TYR A 104 7.12 -5.56 -6.98
C TYR A 104 6.22 -4.66 -6.14
N LEU A 105 4.91 -4.76 -6.33
CA LEU A 105 3.88 -4.03 -5.59
C LEU A 105 3.92 -4.37 -4.09
N SER A 106 4.16 -5.64 -3.77
CA SER A 106 4.39 -6.09 -2.40
C SER A 106 5.26 -7.33 -2.33
N ARG A 107 5.95 -7.46 -1.19
CA ARG A 107 6.41 -8.75 -0.69
C ARG A 107 5.74 -9.11 0.63
N ALA A 108 5.50 -10.39 0.85
CA ALA A 108 4.94 -10.86 2.12
C ALA A 108 5.97 -10.74 3.24
N TRP A 109 5.95 -9.68 4.05
CA TRP A 109 6.85 -9.60 5.21
C TRP A 109 6.44 -10.59 6.30
N LYS A 110 5.14 -10.75 6.51
CA LYS A 110 4.56 -11.78 7.39
C LYS A 110 3.53 -12.62 6.65
N LYS A 111 3.15 -13.74 7.29
CA LYS A 111 2.45 -14.87 6.68
C LYS A 111 1.14 -14.49 5.98
N SER A 112 0.41 -13.52 6.51
CA SER A 112 -0.92 -13.15 6.03
C SER A 112 -0.95 -11.76 5.40
N SER A 113 0.18 -11.23 4.91
CA SER A 113 0.28 -9.90 4.26
C SER A 113 -0.95 -9.57 3.39
N ARG A 114 -1.52 -8.37 3.58
CA ARG A 114 -2.68 -7.86 2.84
C ARG A 114 -2.42 -6.49 2.26
N VAL A 115 -2.50 -6.40 0.94
CA VAL A 115 -2.31 -5.16 0.17
C VAL A 115 -3.24 -5.15 -1.03
N VAL A 116 -3.87 -4.03 -1.31
CA VAL A 116 -4.76 -3.85 -2.48
C VAL A 116 -4.38 -2.58 -3.22
N PHE A 117 -4.30 -2.67 -4.55
CA PHE A 117 -4.23 -1.53 -5.46
C PHE A 117 -5.54 -1.45 -6.25
N ALA A 118 -6.20 -0.30 -6.21
CA ALA A 118 -7.46 -0.05 -6.90
C ALA A 118 -7.40 1.27 -7.68
N TYR A 119 -7.89 1.28 -8.91
CA TYR A 119 -7.90 2.46 -9.79
C TYR A 119 -6.55 3.17 -9.89
N THR A 120 -5.46 2.41 -9.73
CA THR A 120 -4.10 2.95 -9.62
C THR A 120 -3.41 2.86 -10.97
N TYR A 121 -2.76 3.95 -11.39
CA TYR A 121 -1.88 3.93 -12.55
C TYR A 121 -0.57 3.22 -12.18
N MET A 122 -0.15 2.26 -13.00
CA MET A 122 1.07 1.48 -12.85
C MET A 122 1.99 1.72 -14.04
N GLY A 123 3.12 2.38 -13.81
CA GLY A 123 4.16 2.61 -14.80
C GLY A 123 4.87 1.31 -15.20
N SER A 124 5.72 1.39 -16.23
CA SER A 124 6.43 0.24 -16.82
C SER A 124 7.44 -0.41 -15.87
N LEU A 125 7.81 0.27 -14.77
CA LEU A 125 8.67 -0.31 -13.73
C LEU A 125 8.04 -1.50 -13.01
N VAL A 126 6.69 -1.61 -12.99
CA VAL A 126 6.02 -2.68 -12.25
C VAL A 126 6.34 -4.01 -12.93
N ASN A 127 6.99 -4.90 -12.18
CA ASN A 127 7.39 -6.21 -12.64
C ASN A 127 6.16 -7.01 -13.10
N PRO A 128 6.21 -7.76 -14.22
CA PRO A 128 5.06 -8.53 -14.71
C PRO A 128 4.48 -9.51 -13.68
N ARG A 129 5.32 -10.09 -12.80
CA ARG A 129 4.88 -10.94 -11.69
C ARG A 129 4.06 -10.18 -10.65
N GLY A 130 4.34 -8.88 -10.49
CA GLY A 130 3.66 -7.94 -9.59
C GLY A 130 3.93 -8.14 -8.11
N TRP A 131 4.01 -9.38 -7.65
CA TRP A 131 4.01 -9.74 -6.22
C TRP A 131 5.01 -10.86 -5.92
N ASP A 132 5.52 -10.86 -4.68
CA ASP A 132 6.57 -11.79 -4.25
C ASP A 132 6.24 -12.41 -2.87
N ASP A 133 6.32 -13.73 -2.77
CA ASP A 133 6.16 -14.47 -1.51
C ASP A 133 7.49 -14.62 -0.75
N LYS A 134 8.60 -14.17 -1.35
CA LYS A 134 9.98 -14.29 -0.89
C LYS A 134 10.43 -15.74 -0.70
N GLY A 135 9.91 -16.66 -1.51
CA GLY A 135 10.27 -18.08 -1.44
C GLY A 135 9.58 -18.83 -0.29
N PHE A 136 8.42 -18.34 0.17
CA PHE A 136 7.60 -19.01 1.17
C PHE A 136 6.22 -19.38 0.60
N PRO A 137 6.09 -20.51 -0.12
CA PRO A 137 4.86 -20.91 -0.79
C PRO A 137 3.64 -21.02 0.13
N ASP A 138 3.84 -21.40 1.40
CA ASP A 138 2.74 -21.49 2.38
C ASP A 138 2.02 -20.15 2.60
N ARG A 139 2.69 -19.02 2.33
CA ARG A 139 2.09 -17.69 2.46
C ARG A 139 1.06 -17.43 1.35
N GLN A 140 1.21 -18.05 0.18
CA GLN A 140 0.33 -17.85 -0.96
C GLN A 140 -1.14 -18.17 -0.63
N ARG A 141 -1.38 -19.05 0.35
CA ARG A 141 -2.72 -19.42 0.83
C ARG A 141 -3.35 -18.39 1.77
N THR A 142 -2.55 -17.55 2.41
CA THR A 142 -2.98 -16.67 3.51
C THR A 142 -2.79 -15.18 3.24
N VAL A 143 -1.95 -14.82 2.27
CA VAL A 143 -1.86 -13.44 1.78
C VAL A 143 -3.13 -13.03 1.06
N PHE A 144 -3.39 -11.72 1.05
CA PHE A 144 -4.43 -11.13 0.24
C PHE A 144 -3.81 -10.01 -0.60
N TYR A 145 -3.52 -10.32 -1.85
CA TYR A 145 -3.03 -9.35 -2.83
C TYR A 145 -4.09 -9.11 -3.88
N GLY A 146 -4.54 -7.86 -3.99
CA GLY A 146 -5.66 -7.48 -4.84
C GLY A 146 -5.28 -6.39 -5.84
N GLU A 147 -5.71 -6.56 -7.08
CA GLU A 147 -5.70 -5.51 -8.10
C GLU A 147 -7.13 -5.29 -8.61
N TYR A 148 -7.54 -4.03 -8.74
CA TYR A 148 -8.87 -3.67 -9.23
C TYR A 148 -8.83 -2.45 -10.15
N LYS A 149 -9.21 -2.63 -11.42
CA LYS A 149 -9.26 -1.55 -12.44
C LYS A 149 -7.98 -0.68 -12.46
N CYS A 150 -6.83 -1.30 -12.20
CA CYS A 150 -5.53 -0.65 -12.39
C CYS A 150 -5.27 -0.45 -13.89
N MET A 151 -4.48 0.57 -14.22
CA MET A 151 -4.25 0.97 -15.61
C MET A 151 -2.79 1.35 -15.84
N GLY A 152 -2.39 1.54 -17.10
CA GLY A 152 -1.02 1.88 -17.47
C GLY A 152 -0.19 0.66 -17.88
N PRO A 153 1.03 0.88 -18.38
CA PRO A 153 1.86 -0.17 -18.99
C PRO A 153 2.27 -1.29 -18.02
N GLY A 154 2.34 -1.02 -16.72
CA GLY A 154 2.64 -2.02 -15.69
C GLY A 154 1.43 -2.77 -15.15
N ALA A 155 0.21 -2.41 -15.56
CA ALA A 155 -1.03 -2.99 -15.04
C ALA A 155 -1.46 -4.30 -15.73
N ALA A 156 -0.71 -4.77 -16.74
CA ALA A 156 -1.01 -6.03 -17.41
C ALA A 156 -0.97 -7.21 -16.43
N THR A 157 -2.04 -8.02 -16.40
CA THR A 157 -2.23 -9.06 -15.37
C THR A 157 -1.91 -10.47 -15.83
N ASN A 158 -1.67 -10.67 -17.13
CA ASN A 158 -1.46 -11.97 -17.78
C ASN A 158 -0.22 -12.74 -17.28
N HIS A 159 0.73 -12.06 -16.65
CA HIS A 159 1.95 -12.66 -16.08
C HIS A 159 2.03 -12.55 -14.55
N ARG A 160 0.95 -12.12 -13.89
CA ARG A 160 0.91 -12.03 -12.44
C ARG A 160 1.05 -13.41 -11.82
N VAL A 161 1.63 -13.45 -10.63
CA VAL A 161 1.64 -14.68 -9.83
C VAL A 161 0.20 -15.13 -9.54
N HIS A 162 -0.02 -16.46 -9.59
CA HIS A 162 -1.37 -17.05 -9.59
C HIS A 162 -2.20 -16.82 -8.32
N TYR A 163 -1.58 -16.43 -7.21
CA TYR A 163 -2.26 -16.16 -5.93
C TYR A 163 -2.71 -14.70 -5.78
N VAL A 164 -2.57 -13.88 -6.83
CA VAL A 164 -3.17 -12.53 -6.89
C VAL A 164 -4.64 -12.64 -7.19
N LYS A 165 -5.43 -11.77 -6.55
CA LYS A 165 -6.87 -11.65 -6.77
C LYS A 165 -7.15 -10.46 -7.67
N LEU A 166 -7.64 -10.73 -8.87
CA LEU A 166 -8.28 -9.70 -9.69
C LEU A 166 -9.68 -9.50 -9.13
N LEU A 167 -9.92 -8.37 -8.47
CA LEU A 167 -11.16 -8.14 -7.73
C LEU A 167 -12.31 -7.89 -8.71
N THR A 168 -13.51 -8.36 -8.36
CA THR A 168 -14.72 -8.05 -9.12
C THR A 168 -15.22 -6.64 -8.84
N ASP A 169 -16.22 -6.18 -9.61
CA ASP A 169 -16.83 -4.86 -9.37
C ASP A 169 -17.51 -4.76 -8.01
N GLU A 170 -18.10 -5.85 -7.52
CA GLU A 170 -18.70 -5.92 -6.19
C GLU A 170 -17.64 -5.75 -5.10
N GLN A 171 -16.51 -6.45 -5.24
CA GLN A 171 -15.37 -6.36 -4.32
C GLN A 171 -14.68 -4.99 -4.38
N GLY A 172 -14.54 -4.42 -5.57
CA GLY A 172 -13.85 -3.16 -5.79
C GLY A 172 -14.65 -1.91 -5.41
N LYS A 173 -15.98 -1.95 -5.49
CA LYS A 173 -16.88 -0.83 -5.12
C LYS A 173 -16.71 -0.39 -3.66
N ASP A 174 -16.43 -1.32 -2.76
CA ASP A 174 -16.22 -1.01 -1.33
C ASP A 174 -14.95 -0.18 -1.10
N MET A 175 -13.93 -0.34 -1.96
CA MET A 175 -12.68 0.44 -1.91
C MET A 175 -12.90 1.88 -2.38
N ALA A 176 -13.70 2.06 -3.45
CA ALA A 176 -14.10 3.39 -3.91
C ALA A 176 -14.99 4.11 -2.89
N SER A 177 -15.93 3.39 -2.28
CA SER A 177 -16.85 3.92 -1.27
C SER A 177 -16.15 4.28 0.05
N SER A 178 -15.14 3.51 0.44
CA SER A 178 -14.28 3.84 1.60
C SER A 178 -13.48 5.12 1.33
N SER A 179 -13.00 5.30 0.11
CA SER A 179 -12.28 6.50 -0.33
C SER A 179 -13.16 7.75 -0.35
N SER A 180 -14.42 7.66 -0.80
CA SER A 180 -15.36 8.79 -0.79
C SER A 180 -15.75 9.21 0.62
N LYS A 181 -15.84 8.27 1.57
CA LYS A 181 -16.04 8.57 3.00
C LYS A 181 -14.82 9.25 3.62
N ALA A 182 -13.60 8.82 3.26
CA ALA A 182 -12.35 9.45 3.69
C ALA A 182 -12.14 10.86 3.09
N LEU A 183 -12.89 11.23 2.04
CA LEU A 183 -12.82 12.53 1.38
C LEU A 183 -13.68 13.63 1.97
N LYS A 184 -14.63 13.30 2.86
CA LYS A 184 -15.46 14.32 3.51
C LYS A 184 -14.62 15.09 4.52
N PRO A 185 -14.44 16.42 4.37
CA PRO A 185 -13.81 17.22 5.42
C PRO A 185 -14.64 17.12 6.71
N CYS A 186 -14.02 17.07 7.89
CA CYS A 186 -14.71 17.57 9.09
C CYS A 186 -14.82 19.08 8.85
N GLU A 187 -16.00 19.56 8.43
CA GLU A 187 -16.32 20.98 8.54
C GLU A 187 -16.20 21.39 10.02
N ALA A 188 -15.66 22.58 10.26
CA ALA A 188 -15.17 23.03 11.56
C ALA A 188 -16.28 23.37 12.58
N ASP A 189 -17.39 22.63 12.59
CA ASP A 189 -18.48 22.82 13.54
C ASP A 189 -18.62 21.63 14.51
N VAL A 190 -18.48 22.00 15.78
CA VAL A 190 -18.79 21.30 17.04
C VAL A 190 -19.45 19.92 16.88
N GLY A 191 -18.63 18.88 17.06
CA GLY A 191 -19.10 17.52 17.32
C GLY A 191 -18.93 16.55 16.15
N CYS A 192 -17.69 16.22 15.76
CA CYS A 192 -17.45 15.10 14.82
C CYS A 192 -17.90 13.77 15.47
N LYS A 193 -19.17 13.36 15.25
CA LYS A 193 -19.63 11.96 15.33
C LYS A 193 -19.17 11.14 14.11
N GLY A 194 -18.02 11.48 13.53
CA GLY A 194 -17.37 10.75 12.45
C GLY A 194 -16.53 9.58 12.99
N GLY A 195 -17.16 8.67 13.72
CA GLY A 195 -16.52 7.49 14.30
C GLY A 195 -16.62 6.22 13.45
N GLY A 196 -16.83 6.35 12.14
CA GLY A 196 -17.00 5.19 11.25
C GLY A 196 -15.69 4.46 10.97
N ASP A 197 -15.75 3.14 10.81
CA ASP A 197 -14.63 2.33 10.34
C ASP A 197 -14.34 2.65 8.86
N TYR A 198 -13.44 3.61 8.60
CA TYR A 198 -13.15 4.15 7.27
C TYR A 198 -12.48 3.17 6.29
N ILE A 199 -12.09 1.98 6.75
CA ILE A 199 -11.17 1.10 6.02
C ILE A 199 -11.74 -0.31 5.93
N VAL A 200 -12.73 -0.51 5.07
CA VAL A 200 -13.24 -1.86 4.81
C VAL A 200 -12.21 -2.58 3.94
N PHE A 201 -11.44 -3.47 4.56
CA PHE A 201 -10.77 -4.52 3.80
C PHE A 201 -11.75 -5.68 3.69
N LEU A 202 -11.97 -6.17 2.47
CA LEU A 202 -12.66 -7.43 2.19
C LEU A 202 -12.08 -8.59 3.02
#